data_AF-A0A3D0V375-F1
#
_entry.id   AF-A0A3D0V375-F1
#
_cell.length_a   1.000
_cell.length_b   1.000
_cell.length_c   1.000
_cell.angle_alpha   90.00
_cell.angle_beta   90.00
_cell.angle_gamma   90.00
#
_symmetry.space_group_name_H-M   'P 1'
#
loop_
_entity.id
_entity.type
_entity.pdbx_description
1 polymer ?
#
loop_
_entity_poly.entity_id
_entity_poly.type
_entity_poly.pdbx_seq_one_letter_code
_entity_poly.pdbx_strand_id
1 'polypeptide(L)' 'RIDITDMKLVTIDGEDSRDFDDAVFAEPTNKGWKLVVAIADVSHYVIEGSDLDNDAIDRGNSVYFPRRVVPMLPEALSNG' A
#
# COMPACT_ATOMS: atom_id res chain seq x y z
N ARG A 1 -3.53 14.21 10.02
CA ARG A 1 -4.23 13.26 9.12
C ARG A 1 -5.71 13.64 9.09
N ILE A 2 -6.40 13.41 7.98
CA ILE A 2 -7.86 13.55 7.91
C ILE A 2 -8.46 12.28 8.51
N ASP A 3 -9.48 12.41 9.35
CA ASP A 3 -10.17 11.26 9.91
C ASP A 3 -11.16 10.68 8.89
N ILE A 4 -10.95 9.41 8.55
CA ILE A 4 -11.73 8.64 7.58
C ILE A 4 -12.09 7.25 8.12
N THR A 5 -11.97 7.01 9.44
CA THR A 5 -12.14 5.67 10.02
C THR A 5 -13.56 5.12 9.89
N ASP A 6 -14.57 5.98 9.74
CA ASP A 6 -15.97 5.59 9.50
C ASP A 6 -16.28 5.29 8.03
N MET A 7 -15.34 5.56 7.11
CA MET A 7 -15.51 5.27 5.70
C MET A 7 -15.34 3.77 5.46
N LYS A 8 -16.27 3.17 4.72
CA LYS A 8 -16.29 1.72 4.42
C LYS A 8 -15.29 1.37 3.31
N LEU A 9 -14.02 1.70 3.53
CA LEU A 9 -12.91 1.32 2.67
C LEU A 9 -12.76 -0.20 2.69
N VAL A 10 -12.46 -0.78 1.53
CA VAL A 10 -12.16 -2.20 1.37
C VAL A 10 -10.90 -2.36 0.52
N THR A 11 -10.14 -3.43 0.79
CA THR A 11 -9.06 -3.91 -0.09
C THR A 11 -9.60 -5.13 -0.86
N ILE A 12 -9.10 -5.35 -2.07
CA ILE A 12 -9.54 -6.46 -2.93
C ILE A 12 -8.30 -7.06 -3.57
N ASP A 13 -7.80 -8.13 -2.96
CA ASP A 13 -6.50 -8.71 -3.25
C ASP A 13 -6.59 -10.21 -3.55
N GLY A 14 -5.50 -10.79 -4.07
CA GLY A 14 -5.38 -12.23 -4.22
C GLY A 14 -5.33 -12.96 -2.86
N GLU A 15 -5.79 -14.20 -2.81
CA GLU A 15 -5.84 -15.01 -1.57
C GLU A 15 -4.48 -15.12 -0.85
N ASP A 16 -3.37 -15.12 -1.61
CA ASP A 16 -2.01 -15.22 -1.09
C ASP A 16 -1.34 -13.86 -0.81
N SER A 17 -2.00 -12.73 -1.11
CA SER A 17 -1.43 -11.39 -0.87
C SER A 17 -1.41 -11.06 0.62
N ARG A 18 -0.36 -10.34 1.03
CA ARG A 18 -0.15 -9.92 2.43
C ARG A 18 0.19 -8.43 2.56
N ASP A 19 0.30 -7.75 1.44
CA ASP A 19 0.76 -6.40 1.21
C ASP A 19 -0.37 -5.56 0.64
N PHE A 20 -1.27 -5.11 1.52
CA PHE A 20 -2.45 -4.34 1.13
C PHE A 20 -2.10 -2.85 0.96
N ASP A 21 -1.60 -2.50 -0.22
CA ASP A 21 -1.10 -1.16 -0.53
C ASP A 21 -2.22 -0.13 -0.76
N ASP A 22 -3.42 -0.57 -1.12
CA ASP A 22 -4.55 0.30 -1.45
C ASP A 22 -5.90 -0.16 -0.87
N ALA A 23 -6.76 0.81 -0.60
CA ALA A 23 -8.13 0.62 -0.22
C ALA A 23 -9.06 1.58 -0.97
N VAL A 24 -10.25 1.11 -1.35
CA VAL A 24 -11.19 1.87 -2.18
C VAL A 24 -12.55 2.03 -1.52
N PHE A 25 -13.17 3.17 -1.76
CA PHE A 25 -14.56 3.46 -1.39
C PHE A 25 -15.20 4.30 -2.49
N ALA A 26 -16.44 3.96 -2.87
CA ALA A 26 -17.18 4.72 -3.87
C ALA A 26 -18.62 5.00 -3.41
N GLU A 27 -19.07 6.23 -3.62
CA GLU A 27 -20.44 6.65 -3.36
C GLU A 27 -21.04 7.40 -4.56
N PRO A 28 -22.33 7.20 -4.88
CA PRO A 28 -22.98 7.97 -5.93
C PRO A 28 -23.18 9.43 -5.51
N THR A 29 -23.20 10.32 -6.49
CA THR A 29 -23.45 11.76 -6.33
C THR A 29 -24.46 12.20 -7.37
N ASN A 30 -24.97 13.44 -7.25
CA ASN A 30 -25.91 14.01 -8.23
C ASN A 30 -25.36 14.09 -9.66
N LYS A 31 -24.05 13.97 -9.86
CA LYS A 31 -23.38 14.10 -11.17
C LYS A 31 -22.48 12.91 -11.52
N GLY A 32 -22.63 11.77 -10.86
CA GLY A 32 -21.79 10.59 -11.09
C GLY A 32 -21.38 9.93 -9.79
N TRP A 33 -20.08 9.69 -9.60
CA TRP A 33 -19.54 9.01 -8.43
C TRP A 33 -18.40 9.80 -7.81
N LYS A 34 -18.25 9.66 -6.49
CA LYS A 34 -17.04 10.05 -5.77
C LYS A 34 -16.30 8.77 -5.42
N LEU A 35 -15.08 8.66 -5.92
CA LEU A 35 -14.16 7.57 -5.61
C LEU A 35 -13.09 8.09 -4.65
N VAL A 36 -12.84 7.35 -3.59
CA VAL A 36 -11.71 7.53 -2.69
C VAL A 36 -10.78 6.35 -2.88
N VAL A 37 -9.50 6.65 -3.13
CA VAL A 37 -8.41 5.68 -3.17
C VAL A 37 -7.45 6.06 -2.05
N ALA A 38 -7.37 5.23 -1.02
CA ALA A 38 -6.45 5.38 0.08
C ALA A 38 -5.23 4.49 -0.19
N ILE A 39 -4.03 5.08 -0.19
CA ILE A 39 -2.77 4.35 -0.41
C ILE A 39 -2.00 4.30 0.91
N ALA A 40 -1.32 3.19 1.16
CA ALA A 40 -0.41 3.04 2.29
C ALA A 40 0.58 4.22 2.35
N ASP A 41 0.70 4.84 3.53
CA ASP A 41 1.55 6.01 3.77
C ASP A 41 3.02 5.55 3.99
N VAL A 42 3.62 4.93 2.97
CA VAL A 42 4.95 4.29 3.07
C VAL A 42 6.04 5.30 3.45
N SER A 43 5.99 6.51 2.90
CA SER A 43 6.97 7.58 3.18
C SER A 43 6.93 8.10 4.61
N HIS A 44 5.86 7.83 5.37
CA HIS A 44 5.85 8.07 6.80
C HIS A 44 6.86 7.18 7.55
N TYR A 45 7.11 5.97 7.04
CA TYR A 45 7.99 4.99 7.64
C TYR A 45 9.38 4.93 6.97
N VAL A 46 9.44 5.19 5.66
CA VAL A 46 10.68 5.22 4.87
C VAL A 46 11.07 6.68 4.63
N ILE A 47 11.98 7.19 5.47
CA ILE A 47 12.46 8.57 5.38
C ILE A 47 13.59 8.66 4.35
N GLU A 48 13.55 9.69 3.50
CA GLU A 48 14.58 9.97 2.49
C GLU A 48 16.00 9.99 3.11
N GLY A 49 16.93 9.28 2.47
CA GLY A 49 18.32 9.14 2.91
C GLY A 49 18.54 8.17 4.08
N SER A 50 17.49 7.54 4.61
CA SER A 50 17.63 6.48 5.62
C SER A 50 18.19 5.18 5.02
N ASP A 51 18.66 4.27 5.87
CA ASP A 51 19.13 2.94 5.41
C ASP A 51 18.01 2.16 4.69
N LEU A 52 16.75 2.34 5.11
CA LEU A 52 15.59 1.74 4.44
C LEU A 52 15.36 2.33 3.06
N ASP A 53 15.52 3.64 2.91
CA ASP A 53 15.39 4.33 1.62
C ASP A 53 16.51 3.91 0.66
N ASN A 54 17.75 3.85 1.15
CA ASN A 54 18.88 3.39 0.35
C ASN A 54 18.71 1.92 -0.11
N ASP A 55 18.27 1.00 0.76
CA ASP A 55 17.98 -0.39 0.38
C ASP A 55 16.79 -0.49 -0.59
N ALA A 56 15.75 0.33 -0.41
CA ALA A 56 14.61 0.39 -1.33
C ALA A 56 15.04 0.88 -2.73
N ILE A 57 15.93 1.89 -2.80
CA ILE A 57 16.50 2.40 -4.05
C ILE A 57 17.38 1.35 -4.72
N ASP A 58 18.23 0.64 -3.96
CA ASP A 58 19.11 -0.40 -4.49
C ASP A 58 18.32 -1.58 -5.08
N ARG A 59 17.24 -2.00 -4.40
CA ARG A 59 16.33 -3.04 -4.89
C ARG A 59 15.45 -2.57 -6.03
N GLY A 60 15.00 -1.32 -6.00
CA GLY A 60 14.15 -0.67 -6.98
C GLY A 60 12.69 -1.15 -7.03
N ASN A 61 12.44 -2.45 -6.90
CA ASN A 61 11.09 -3.03 -6.87
C ASN A 61 11.09 -4.40 -6.16
N SER A 62 9.91 -4.84 -5.70
CA SER A 62 9.67 -6.22 -5.29
C SER A 62 9.77 -7.16 -6.49
N VAL A 63 10.40 -8.32 -6.30
CA VAL A 63 10.59 -9.34 -7.34
C VAL A 63 9.75 -10.58 -7.01
N TYR A 64 8.82 -10.91 -7.90
CA TYR A 64 7.89 -12.02 -7.74
C TYR A 64 8.34 -13.23 -8.56
N PHE A 65 8.95 -14.22 -7.90
CA PHE A 65 9.24 -15.52 -8.48
C PHE A 65 8.05 -16.49 -8.27
N PRO A 66 7.97 -17.59 -9.05
CA PRO A 66 7.02 -18.66 -8.74
C PRO A 66 7.20 -19.15 -7.29
N ARG A 67 6.16 -18.97 -6.46
CA ARG A 67 6.10 -19.35 -5.03
C ARG A 67 7.08 -18.63 -4.08
N ARG A 68 7.72 -17.53 -4.51
CA ARG A 68 8.62 -16.76 -3.64
C ARG A 68 8.62 -15.29 -4.02
N VAL A 69 8.58 -14.42 -3.03
CA VAL A 69 8.73 -12.97 -3.21
C VAL A 69 10.05 -12.52 -2.59
N VAL A 70 10.73 -11.59 -3.25
CA VAL A 70 11.81 -10.80 -2.67
C VAL A 70 11.28 -9.37 -2.56
N PRO A 71 10.84 -8.92 -1.38
CA PRO A 71 10.17 -7.64 -1.26
C PRO A 71 11.18 -6.48 -1.33
N MET A 72 10.71 -5.34 -1.85
CA MET A 72 11.48 -4.08 -1.87
C MET A 72 11.73 -3.57 -0.46
N LEU A 73 10.73 -3.68 0.42
CA LEU A 73 10.80 -3.28 1.81
C LEU A 73 10.79 -4.51 2.72
N PRO A 74 11.28 -4.41 3.97
CA PRO A 74 11.21 -5.52 4.92
C PRO A 74 9.77 -6.00 5.14
N GLU A 75 9.59 -7.32 5.29
CA GLU A 75 8.25 -7.93 5.47
C GLU A 75 7.46 -7.36 6.66
N ALA A 76 8.16 -6.92 7.71
CA ALA A 76 7.53 -6.30 8.89
C ALA A 76 6.84 -4.95 8.58
N LEU A 77 7.23 -4.31 7.48
CA LEU A 77 6.66 -3.04 7.01
C LEU A 77 5.72 -3.27 5.84
N SER A 78 6.01 -4.21 4.94
CA SER A 78 5.11 -4.53 3.81
C SER A 78 3.88 -5.33 4.23
N ASN A 79 3.97 -6.19 5.26
CA ASN A 79 2.89 -7.07 5.70
C ASN A 79 2.28 -6.66 7.06
N GLY A 80 2.60 -5.45 7.51
CA GLY A 80 2.25 -4.93 8.84
C GLY A 80 0.90 -4.24 8.92
#